data_AF-A0A4P9WB13-F1
#
_entry.id   AF-A0A4P9WB13-F1
#
_cell.length_a   1.000
_cell.length_b   1.000
_cell.length_c   1.000
_cell.angle_alpha   90.00
_cell.angle_beta   90.00
_cell.angle_gamma   90.00
#
_symmetry.space_group_name_H-M   'P 1'
#
loop_
_entity.id
_entity.type
_entity.pdbx_description
1 polymer ?
#
loop_
_entity_poly.entity_id
_entity_poly.type
_entity_poly.pdbx_seq_one_letter_code
_entity_poly.pdbx_strand_id
1 'polypeptide(L)'
;MGRIAMMLIRRGARVNAQDARGRTALHWAVARGDARMARMLLREGAEPRVRDANGRTPVHMAMGADDGRACLREMVETLSAGEDCDNERLTPLHWAVLHHRVDMVQAVLASGGNPRTADVEGKLPL
;
A
#
# COMPACT_ATOMS: atom_id res chain seq x y z
N MET A 1 15.85 0.99 -11.02
CA MET A 1 15.55 2.44 -11.14
C MET A 1 15.67 3.22 -9.81
N GLY A 2 16.37 2.71 -8.78
CA GLY A 2 16.51 3.35 -7.45
C GLY A 2 17.30 4.66 -7.38
N ARG A 3 18.20 4.92 -8.34
CA ARG A 3 19.17 6.03 -8.25
C ARG A 3 18.56 7.41 -8.47
N ILE A 4 17.56 7.53 -9.37
CA ILE A 4 16.98 8.83 -9.74
C ILE A 4 16.10 9.37 -8.62
N ALA A 5 15.22 8.52 -8.05
CA ALA A 5 14.38 8.91 -6.91
C ALA A 5 15.23 9.34 -5.70
N MET A 6 16.32 8.63 -5.41
CA MET A 6 17.25 8.99 -4.33
C MET A 6 17.92 10.36 -4.57
N MET A 7 18.29 10.65 -5.81
CA MET A 7 18.93 11.90 -6.17
C MET A 7 17.97 13.10 -6.05
N LEU A 8 16.68 12.89 -6.34
CA LEU A 8 15.64 13.91 -6.19
C LEU A 8 15.34 14.19 -4.71
N ILE A 9 15.17 13.17 -3.88
CA ILE A 9 14.90 13.34 -2.44
C ILE A 9 16.05 14.08 -1.75
N ARG A 10 17.30 13.69 -2.02
CA ARG A 10 18.49 14.38 -1.50
C ARG A 10 18.65 15.82 -1.98
N ARG A 11 17.99 16.20 -3.08
CA ARG A 11 17.95 17.59 -3.60
C ARG A 11 16.74 18.38 -3.10
N GLY A 12 16.05 17.90 -2.06
CA GLY A 12 14.93 18.60 -1.44
C GLY A 12 13.59 18.32 -2.10
N ALA A 13 13.47 17.28 -2.94
CA ALA A 13 12.15 16.83 -3.39
C ALA A 13 11.32 16.40 -2.19
N ARG A 14 10.07 16.88 -2.13
CA ARG A 14 9.13 16.51 -1.08
C ARG A 14 8.81 15.02 -1.20
N VAL A 15 9.20 14.22 -0.22
CA VAL A 15 9.03 12.75 -0.22
C VAL A 15 7.56 12.33 -0.36
N ASN A 16 6.65 13.14 0.18
CA ASN A 16 5.19 12.94 0.12
C ASN A 16 4.52 13.75 -0.99
N ALA A 17 5.27 14.26 -1.97
CA ALA A 17 4.67 14.91 -3.14
C ALA A 17 3.68 13.96 -3.82
N GLN A 18 2.50 14.49 -4.14
CA GLN A 18 1.44 13.76 -4.82
C GLN A 18 1.40 14.15 -6.29
N ASP A 19 1.17 13.16 -7.15
CA ASP A 19 0.80 13.40 -8.54
C ASP A 19 -0.68 13.88 -8.67
N ALA A 20 -1.15 14.10 -9.90
CA ALA A 20 -2.52 14.54 -10.16
C ALA A 20 -3.61 13.57 -9.69
N ARG A 21 -3.23 12.33 -9.32
CA ARG A 21 -4.14 11.31 -8.77
C ARG A 21 -3.97 11.14 -7.26
N GLY A 22 -3.24 12.02 -6.58
CA GLY A 22 -2.98 11.93 -5.14
C GLY A 22 -1.91 10.90 -4.78
N ARG A 23 -1.20 10.32 -5.74
CA ARG A 23 -0.25 9.22 -5.48
C ARG A 23 1.14 9.76 -5.16
N THR A 24 1.73 9.22 -4.12
CA THR A 24 3.12 9.51 -3.71
C THR A 24 4.11 8.57 -4.39
N ALA A 25 5.40 8.89 -4.29
CA ALA A 25 6.47 7.98 -4.71
C ALA A 25 6.35 6.60 -4.03
N LEU A 26 5.83 6.54 -2.79
CA LEU A 26 5.62 5.29 -2.08
C LEU A 26 4.56 4.42 -2.77
N HIS A 27 3.42 4.99 -3.19
CA HIS A 27 2.40 4.26 -3.95
C HIS A 27 3.00 3.53 -5.16
N TRP A 28 3.84 4.23 -5.92
CA TRP A 28 4.47 3.68 -7.13
C TRP A 28 5.53 2.64 -6.81
N ALA A 29 6.34 2.84 -5.76
CA ALA A 29 7.32 1.85 -5.31
C ALA A 29 6.64 0.53 -4.90
N VAL A 30 5.53 0.64 -4.16
CA VAL A 30 4.76 -0.51 -3.70
C VAL A 30 4.08 -1.24 -4.86
N ALA A 31 3.39 -0.50 -5.74
CA ALA A 31 2.70 -1.07 -6.91
C ALA A 31 3.65 -1.79 -7.88
N ARG A 32 4.95 -1.48 -7.85
CA ARG A 32 5.98 -2.13 -8.68
C ARG A 32 6.75 -3.23 -7.95
N GLY A 33 6.44 -3.49 -6.67
CA GLY A 33 7.19 -4.45 -5.86
C GLY A 33 8.63 -4.05 -5.54
N ASP A 34 9.00 -2.78 -5.67
CA ASP A 34 10.36 -2.31 -5.41
C ASP A 34 10.58 -2.10 -3.91
N ALA A 35 10.80 -3.20 -3.18
CA ALA A 35 11.01 -3.21 -1.73
C ALA A 35 12.19 -2.35 -1.28
N ARG A 36 13.21 -2.22 -2.14
CA ARG A 36 14.36 -1.38 -1.85
C ARG A 36 13.98 0.10 -1.90
N MET A 37 13.23 0.50 -2.93
CA MET A 37 12.73 1.87 -3.06
C MET A 37 11.74 2.20 -1.95
N ALA A 38 10.80 1.30 -1.64
CA ALA A 38 9.81 1.54 -0.60
C ALA A 38 10.45 1.71 0.78
N ARG A 39 11.40 0.85 1.16
CA ARG A 39 12.18 1.02 2.40
C ARG A 39 12.94 2.32 2.46
N MET A 40 13.57 2.70 1.35
CA MET A 40 14.29 3.97 1.27
C MET A 40 13.34 5.14 1.48
N LEU A 41 12.20 5.16 0.78
CA LEU A 41 11.19 6.20 0.93
C LEU A 41 10.70 6.31 2.38
N LEU A 42 10.40 5.19 3.03
CA LEU A 42 10.00 5.17 4.45
C LEU A 42 11.10 5.73 5.37
N ARG A 43 12.38 5.39 5.12
CA ARG A 43 13.52 5.94 5.88
C ARG A 43 13.71 7.44 5.69
N GLU A 44 13.37 7.96 4.51
CA GLU A 44 13.42 9.38 4.19
C GLU A 44 12.13 10.13 4.61
N GLY A 45 11.26 9.50 5.42
CA GLY A 45 10.06 10.12 5.98
C GLY A 45 8.81 10.04 5.11
N ALA A 46 8.75 9.10 4.16
CA ALA A 46 7.52 8.88 3.39
C ALA A 46 6.37 8.46 4.31
N GLU A 47 5.23 9.11 4.17
CA GLU A 47 4.02 8.82 4.92
C GLU A 47 3.30 7.60 4.31
N PRO A 48 3.12 6.52 5.06
CA PRO A 48 2.58 5.27 4.53
C PRO A 48 1.06 5.21 4.41
N ARG A 49 0.36 6.17 4.99
CA ARG A 49 -1.11 6.23 5.02
C ARG A 49 -1.69 7.32 4.13
N VAL A 50 -0.86 7.94 3.29
CA VAL A 50 -1.35 8.91 2.30
C VAL A 50 -2.35 8.21 1.39
N ARG A 51 -3.52 8.82 1.19
CA ARG A 51 -4.59 8.28 0.34
C ARG A 51 -4.53 8.95 -1.03
N ASP A 52 -4.62 8.14 -2.08
CA ASP A 52 -4.82 8.63 -3.44
C ASP A 52 -6.28 9.11 -3.66
N ALA A 53 -6.60 9.57 -4.87
CA ALA A 53 -7.94 10.08 -5.21
C ALA A 53 -9.07 9.05 -5.00
N ASN A 54 -8.76 7.75 -4.97
CA ASN A 54 -9.71 6.67 -4.72
C ASN A 54 -9.74 6.27 -3.22
N GLY A 55 -9.06 7.01 -2.35
CA GLY A 55 -8.94 6.67 -0.94
C GLY A 55 -7.93 5.56 -0.67
N ARG A 56 -7.18 5.11 -1.69
CA ARG A 56 -6.27 3.97 -1.56
C ARG A 56 -4.97 4.41 -0.92
N THR A 57 -4.54 3.67 0.09
CA THR A 57 -3.17 3.79 0.62
C THR A 57 -2.19 3.03 -0.28
N PRO A 58 -0.87 3.23 -0.15
CA PRO A 58 0.13 2.46 -0.88
C PRO A 58 -0.06 0.94 -0.74
N VAL A 59 -0.55 0.44 0.42
CA VAL A 59 -0.83 -0.98 0.66
C VAL A 59 -1.98 -1.50 -0.20
N HIS A 60 -3.04 -0.71 -0.45
CA HIS A 60 -4.12 -1.11 -1.34
C HIS A 60 -3.61 -1.33 -2.77
N MET A 61 -2.77 -0.42 -3.27
CA MET A 61 -2.15 -0.53 -4.60
C MET A 61 -1.21 -1.73 -4.72
N ALA A 62 -0.65 -2.18 -3.61
CA ALA A 62 0.16 -3.37 -3.51
C ALA A 62 -0.62 -4.63 -3.88
N MET A 63 -1.83 -4.76 -3.35
CA MET A 63 -2.64 -5.98 -3.47
C MET A 63 -3.06 -6.26 -4.92
N GLY A 64 -3.28 -5.22 -5.72
CA GLY A 64 -3.58 -5.33 -7.14
C GLY A 64 -2.37 -5.54 -8.06
N ALA A 65 -1.14 -5.60 -7.53
CA ALA A 65 0.07 -5.74 -8.34
C ALA A 65 0.58 -7.19 -8.41
N ASP A 66 0.79 -7.69 -9.63
CA ASP A 66 1.30 -9.04 -9.88
C ASP A 66 2.70 -9.26 -9.27
N ASP A 67 3.62 -8.32 -9.49
CA ASP A 67 5.04 -8.40 -9.10
C ASP A 67 5.33 -7.95 -7.66
N GLY A 68 4.32 -7.45 -6.94
CA GLY A 68 4.49 -6.81 -5.62
C GLY A 68 4.90 -7.73 -4.45
N ARG A 69 4.87 -9.06 -4.64
CA ARG A 69 4.76 -10.06 -3.55
C ARG A 69 5.79 -9.91 -2.42
N ALA A 70 7.07 -9.76 -2.74
CA ALA A 70 8.14 -9.69 -1.73
C ALA A 70 8.13 -8.38 -0.93
N CYS A 71 7.73 -7.30 -1.58
CA CYS A 71 7.63 -5.96 -1.01
C CYS A 71 6.37 -5.81 -0.14
N LEU A 72 5.29 -6.47 -0.55
CA LEU A 72 3.98 -6.36 0.07
C LEU A 72 3.95 -6.82 1.52
N ARG A 73 4.54 -7.98 1.82
CA ARG A 73 4.47 -8.58 3.16
C ARG A 73 5.13 -7.67 4.19
N GLU A 74 6.36 -7.24 3.90
CA GLU A 74 7.12 -6.31 4.73
C GLU A 74 6.33 -5.01 4.94
N MET A 75 5.68 -4.45 3.90
CA MET A 75 4.91 -3.23 4.07
C MET A 75 3.54 -3.42 4.74
N VAL A 76 2.83 -4.52 4.57
CA VAL A 76 1.60 -4.76 5.33
C VAL A 76 1.89 -4.81 6.83
N GLU A 77 2.96 -5.50 7.21
CA GLU A 77 3.42 -5.58 8.59
C GLU A 77 3.93 -4.22 9.10
N THR A 78 4.80 -3.55 8.33
CA THR A 78 5.42 -2.29 8.76
C THR A 78 4.43 -1.12 8.81
N LEU A 79 3.39 -1.13 7.97
CA LEU A 79 2.46 -0.01 7.85
C LEU A 79 1.20 -0.17 8.72
N SER A 80 0.97 -1.35 9.31
CA SER A 80 -0.16 -1.67 10.21
C SER A 80 -1.51 -1.17 9.64
N ALA A 81 -1.70 -1.41 8.34
CA ALA A 81 -2.80 -0.86 7.56
C ALA A 81 -4.01 -1.80 7.47
N GLY A 82 -4.10 -2.83 8.32
CA GLY A 82 -5.08 -3.93 8.19
C GLY A 82 -6.54 -3.48 8.07
N GLU A 83 -6.91 -2.38 8.72
CA GLU A 83 -8.26 -1.79 8.70
C GLU A 83 -8.37 -0.48 7.91
N ASP A 84 -7.29 -0.01 7.28
CA ASP A 84 -7.41 1.12 6.36
C ASP A 84 -8.36 0.70 5.23
N CYS A 85 -9.25 1.58 4.80
CA CYS A 85 -10.16 1.27 3.71
C CYS A 85 -10.11 2.35 2.64
N ASP A 86 -10.42 1.98 1.40
CA ASP A 86 -10.56 2.94 0.31
C ASP A 86 -11.94 3.63 0.32
N ASN A 87 -12.27 4.37 -0.74
CA ASN A 87 -13.55 5.08 -0.81
C ASN A 87 -14.77 4.14 -0.89
N GLU A 88 -14.57 2.86 -1.23
CA GLU A 88 -15.60 1.82 -1.26
C GLU A 88 -15.65 1.01 0.04
N ARG A 89 -14.94 1.48 1.08
CA ARG A 89 -14.72 0.73 2.33
C ARG A 89 -14.05 -0.63 2.13
N LEU A 90 -13.37 -0.84 0.99
CA LEU A 90 -12.60 -2.06 0.79
C LEU A 90 -11.32 -1.97 1.61
N THR A 91 -11.17 -2.89 2.56
CA THR A 91 -9.94 -3.08 3.35
C THR A 91 -8.88 -3.85 2.53
N PRO A 92 -7.59 -3.85 2.93
CA PRO A 92 -6.59 -4.71 2.31
C PRO A 92 -6.98 -6.18 2.26
N LEU A 93 -7.84 -6.63 3.19
CA LEU A 93 -8.34 -8.00 3.19
C LEU A 93 -9.34 -8.26 2.05
N HIS A 94 -10.24 -7.31 1.75
CA HIS A 94 -11.09 -7.40 0.56
C HIS A 94 -10.23 -7.48 -0.71
N TRP A 95 -9.24 -6.60 -0.82
CA TRP A 95 -8.32 -6.59 -1.96
C TRP A 95 -7.51 -7.89 -2.09
N ALA A 96 -7.05 -8.46 -0.97
CA ALA A 96 -6.33 -9.73 -0.98
C ALA A 96 -7.20 -10.88 -1.50
N VAL A 97 -8.48 -10.92 -1.13
CA VAL A 97 -9.41 -11.95 -1.61
C VAL A 97 -9.81 -11.73 -3.07
N LEU A 98 -10.15 -10.48 -3.45
CA LEU A 98 -10.51 -10.11 -4.83
C LEU A 98 -9.42 -10.46 -5.85
N HIS A 99 -8.15 -10.37 -5.45
CA HIS A 99 -7.01 -10.70 -6.31
C HIS A 99 -6.42 -12.10 -6.08
N HIS A 100 -7.10 -12.97 -5.32
CA HIS A 100 -6.67 -14.33 -5.01
C HIS A 100 -5.25 -14.41 -4.39
N ARG A 101 -4.90 -13.43 -3.55
CA ARG A 101 -3.58 -13.29 -2.91
C ARG A 101 -3.56 -13.98 -1.55
N VAL A 102 -3.65 -15.31 -1.54
CA VAL A 102 -3.69 -16.14 -0.31
C VAL A 102 -2.50 -15.83 0.63
N ASP A 103 -1.30 -15.66 0.06
CA ASP A 103 -0.07 -15.35 0.80
C ASP A 103 -0.14 -14.02 1.58
N MET A 104 -1.05 -13.12 1.19
CA MET A 104 -1.24 -11.80 1.80
C MET A 104 -2.35 -11.80 2.84
N VAL A 105 -3.31 -12.73 2.77
CA VAL A 105 -4.40 -12.84 3.75
C VAL A 105 -3.82 -12.99 5.16
N GLN A 106 -2.86 -13.89 5.35
CA GLN A 106 -2.21 -14.09 6.65
C GLN A 106 -1.48 -12.83 7.14
N ALA A 107 -0.78 -12.11 6.25
CA ALA A 107 -0.06 -10.89 6.61
C ALA A 107 -1.03 -9.75 6.99
N VAL A 108 -2.16 -9.63 6.29
CA VAL A 108 -3.20 -8.63 6.61
C VAL A 108 -3.87 -8.96 7.94
N LEU A 109 -4.21 -10.22 8.20
CA LEU A 109 -4.75 -10.66 9.50
C LEU A 109 -3.74 -10.42 10.64
N ALA A 110 -2.46 -10.75 10.43
CA ALA A 110 -1.40 -10.52 11.42
C ALA A 110 -1.17 -9.02 11.73
N SER A 111 -1.44 -8.14 10.77
CA SER A 111 -1.36 -6.68 10.96
C SER A 111 -2.64 -6.05 11.52
N GLY A 112 -3.62 -6.87 11.92
CA GLY A 112 -4.85 -6.43 12.59
C GLY A 112 -6.08 -6.32 11.67
N GLY A 113 -6.01 -6.82 10.44
CA GLY A 113 -7.15 -6.85 9.53
C GLY A 113 -8.27 -7.75 10.06
N ASN A 114 -9.50 -7.26 10.01
CA ASN A 114 -10.70 -7.91 10.51
C ASN A 114 -11.48 -8.55 9.35
N PRO A 115 -11.64 -9.89 9.32
CA PRO A 115 -12.40 -10.60 8.29
C PRO A 115 -13.91 -10.34 8.34
N ARG A 116 -14.39 -9.60 9.34
CA ARG A 116 -15.81 -9.24 9.50
C ARG A 116 -16.12 -7.79 9.14
N THR A 117 -15.13 -7.01 8.70
CA THR A 117 -15.36 -5.63 8.27
C THR A 117 -16.06 -5.65 6.91
N ALA A 118 -17.25 -5.09 6.83
CA ALA A 118 -18.02 -5.04 5.58
C ALA A 118 -17.70 -3.79 4.76
N ASP A 119 -17.74 -3.91 3.43
CA ASP A 119 -17.62 -2.79 2.49
C ASP A 119 -18.89 -1.91 2.45
N VAL A 120 -18.95 -0.94 1.53
CA VAL A 120 -20.14 -0.07 1.37
C VAL A 120 -21.40 -0.82 0.91
N GLU A 121 -21.25 -2.00 0.30
CA GLU A 121 -22.36 -2.86 -0.15
C GLU A 121 -22.77 -3.88 0.93
N GLY A 122 -22.09 -3.89 2.08
CA GLY A 122 -22.31 -4.87 3.14
C GLY A 122 -21.66 -6.22 2.87
N LYS A 123 -20.80 -6.33 1.85
CA LYS A 123 -20.07 -7.56 1.55
C LYS A 123 -18.90 -7.71 2.50
N LEU A 124 -18.70 -8.93 2.97
CA LEU A 124 -17.51 -9.29 3.72
C LEU A 124 -16.35 -9.58 2.77
N PRO A 125 -15.10 -9.55 3.25
CA PRO A 125 -13.94 -9.97 2.47
C PRO A 125 -13.98 -11.44 2.03
N LEU A 126 -14.78 -12.27 2.72
CA LEU A 126 -14.87 -13.73 2.57
C LEU A 126 -16.27 -14.16 2.08
#